data_AF-A0A3D3PQ90-F1
#
_entry.id   AF-A0A3D3PQ90-F1
#
_cell.length_a   1.000
_cell.length_b   1.000
_cell.length_c   1.000
_cell.angle_alpha   90.00
_cell.angle_beta   90.00
_cell.angle_gamma   90.00
#
_symmetry.space_group_name_H-M   'P 1'
#
loop_
_entity.id
_entity.type
_entity.pdbx_description
1 polymer ?
#
loop_
_entity_poly.entity_id
_entity_poly.type
_entity_poly.pdbx_seq_one_letter_code
_entity_poly.pdbx_strand_id
1 'polypeptide(L)'
;MIENSPAPDSSAVKAYLLDLQARIVAALEEIDGSPFLTDSWDRPGGGGGMSRVREDGPILERGGVNFSHVMGNHLPPSAAAGRPELAGRRWEAMGVSLVLHPRNPYAPTVHMNVRFFTTSADAQEAVWWFGGGMDLTPYYGFE
;
A
#
# COMPACT_ATOMS: atom_id res chain seq x y z
N MET A 1 13.16 -18.88 -14.17
CA MET A 1 12.51 -20.01 -13.46
C MET A 1 11.58 -19.39 -12.43
N ILE A 2 10.26 -19.42 -12.66
CA ILE A 2 9.28 -19.03 -11.64
C ILE A 2 8.85 -20.37 -11.04
N GLU A 3 9.53 -20.80 -9.98
CA GLU A 3 9.20 -22.04 -9.28
C GLU A 3 7.83 -21.93 -8.62
N ASN A 4 7.09 -23.05 -8.64
CA ASN A 4 5.79 -23.31 -8.03
C ASN A 4 5.75 -23.04 -6.52
N SER A 5 5.92 -21.79 -6.10
CA SER A 5 5.64 -21.40 -4.71
C SER A 5 4.11 -21.28 -4.55
N PRO A 6 3.52 -21.91 -3.53
CA PRO A 6 2.11 -21.70 -3.23
C PRO A 6 1.86 -20.20 -3.02
N ALA A 7 0.65 -19.74 -3.39
CA ALA A 7 0.30 -18.35 -3.18
C ALA A 7 0.49 -17.96 -1.71
N PRO A 8 1.08 -16.78 -1.42
CA PRO A 8 1.19 -16.29 -0.05
C PRO A 8 -0.18 -16.26 0.64
N ASP A 9 -0.21 -16.57 1.94
CA ASP A 9 -1.41 -16.38 2.74
C ASP A 9 -1.75 -14.89 2.81
N SER A 10 -2.83 -14.53 2.13
CA SER A 10 -3.34 -13.16 2.07
C SER A 10 -3.64 -12.56 3.44
N SER A 11 -4.06 -13.38 4.41
CA SER A 11 -4.31 -12.93 5.78
C SER A 11 -3.02 -12.53 6.48
N ALA A 12 -1.95 -13.31 6.28
CA ALA A 12 -0.62 -13.01 6.81
C ALA A 12 -0.04 -11.74 6.15
N VAL A 13 -0.20 -11.58 4.83
CA VAL A 13 0.22 -10.37 4.12
C VAL A 13 -0.52 -9.13 4.62
N LYS A 14 -1.85 -9.24 4.83
CA LYS A 14 -2.67 -8.16 5.39
C LYS A 14 -2.18 -7.75 6.78
N ALA A 15 -1.94 -8.73 7.66
CA ALA A 15 -1.45 -8.48 9.01
C ALA A 15 -0.10 -7.75 8.99
N TYR A 16 0.83 -8.20 8.14
CA TYR A 16 2.12 -7.54 7.95
C TYR A 16 1.97 -6.09 7.46
N LEU A 17 1.10 -5.83 6.49
CA LEU A 17 0.92 -4.48 5.92
C LEU A 17 0.28 -3.50 6.92
N LEU A 18 -0.67 -3.97 7.73
CA LEU A 18 -1.25 -3.17 8.82
C LEU A 18 -0.21 -2.82 9.88
N ASP A 19 0.59 -3.80 10.29
CA ASP A 19 1.71 -3.59 11.22
C ASP A 19 2.77 -2.64 10.64
N LEU A 20 3.08 -2.77 9.35
CA LEU A 20 4.01 -1.87 8.65
C LEU A 20 3.52 -0.41 8.69
N GLN A 21 2.25 -0.16 8.36
CA GLN A 21 1.66 1.18 8.48
C GLN A 21 1.77 1.70 9.91
N ALA A 22 1.43 0.87 10.90
CA ALA A 22 1.47 1.27 12.31
C ALA A 22 2.88 1.64 12.76
N ARG A 23 3.89 0.84 12.43
CA ARG A 23 5.30 1.11 12.77
C ARG A 23 5.84 2.37 12.09
N ILE A 24 5.53 2.57 10.81
CA ILE A 24 5.95 3.78 10.08
C ILE A 24 5.34 5.01 10.74
N VAL A 25 4.02 4.99 11.01
CA VAL A 25 3.35 6.13 11.63
C VAL A 25 3.88 6.39 13.03
N ALA A 26 4.06 5.37 13.87
CA ALA A 26 4.61 5.55 15.21
C ALA A 26 5.99 6.23 15.18
N ALA A 27 6.88 5.80 14.27
CA ALA A 27 8.19 6.42 14.10
C ALA A 27 8.10 7.87 13.60
N LEU A 28 7.17 8.17 12.69
CA LEU A 28 6.95 9.53 12.21
C LEU A 28 6.35 10.44 13.29
N GLU A 29 5.45 9.94 14.11
CA GLU A 29 4.87 10.68 15.24
C GLU A 29 5.91 10.97 16.33
N GLU A 30 6.85 10.05 16.57
CA GLU A 30 7.99 10.27 17.48
C GLU A 30 8.90 11.40 16.97
N ILE A 31 9.16 11.44 15.66
CA ILE A 31 10.00 12.47 15.03
C ILE A 31 9.28 13.82 14.93
N ASP A 32 8.01 13.83 14.51
CA ASP A 32 7.21 15.04 14.32
C ASP A 32 6.66 15.60 15.65
N GLY A 33 6.58 14.78 16.70
CA GLY A 33 6.03 15.15 18.01
C GLY A 33 4.51 15.43 17.98
N SER A 34 3.81 15.02 16.92
CA SER A 34 2.37 15.22 16.74
C SER A 34 1.74 13.97 16.13
N PRO A 35 0.49 13.63 16.52
CA PRO A 35 -0.18 12.44 16.00
C PRO A 35 -0.68 12.62 14.55
N PHE A 36 -0.81 11.50 13.84
CA PHE A 36 -1.51 11.42 12.56
C PHE A 36 -3.03 11.30 12.79
N LEU A 37 -3.81 11.97 11.96
CA LEU A 37 -5.25 11.75 11.88
C LEU A 37 -5.50 10.41 11.19
N THR A 38 -6.36 9.59 11.78
CA THR A 38 -6.74 8.27 11.24
C THR A 38 -8.17 8.29 10.74
N ASP A 39 -8.36 7.87 9.50
CA ASP A 39 -9.67 7.70 8.86
C ASP A 39 -9.79 6.29 8.28
N SER A 40 -10.79 5.54 8.75
CA SER A 40 -11.09 4.19 8.28
C SER A 40 -12.32 4.22 7.40
N TRP A 41 -12.25 3.57 6.26
CA TRP A 41 -13.31 3.63 5.26
C TRP A 41 -13.54 2.27 4.61
N ASP A 42 -14.78 2.04 4.19
CA ASP A 42 -15.21 0.85 3.47
C ASP A 42 -15.51 1.17 2.01
N ARG A 43 -15.29 0.20 1.12
CA ARG A 43 -15.59 0.32 -0.31
C ARG A 43 -16.89 -0.43 -0.61
N PRO A 44 -17.91 0.20 -1.23
CA PRO A 44 -19.14 -0.50 -1.60
C PRO A 44 -18.93 -1.76 -2.46
N GLY A 45 -17.87 -1.79 -3.26
CA GLY A 45 -17.48 -2.94 -4.09
C GLY A 45 -16.68 -4.03 -3.39
N GLY A 46 -16.45 -3.92 -2.07
CA GLY A 46 -15.71 -4.88 -1.26
C GLY A 46 -14.34 -4.36 -0.79
N GLY A 47 -14.05 -4.62 0.49
CA GLY A 47 -12.83 -4.18 1.18
C GLY A 47 -12.95 -2.74 1.70
N GLY A 48 -11.81 -2.08 1.85
CA GLY A 48 -11.71 -0.75 2.45
C GLY A 48 -10.25 -0.32 2.65
N GLY A 49 -10.03 0.56 3.61
CA GLY A 49 -8.69 1.03 3.95
C GLY A 49 -8.64 1.84 5.23
N MET A 50 -7.40 2.20 5.58
CA MET A 50 -7.09 3.09 6.69
C MET A 50 -6.12 4.15 6.17
N SER A 51 -6.60 5.37 6.08
CA SER A 51 -5.80 6.54 5.74
C SER A 51 -5.24 7.12 7.03
N ARG A 52 -3.93 7.38 7.08
CA ARG A 52 -3.30 8.13 8.17
C ARG A 52 -2.60 9.34 7.60
N VAL A 53 -3.05 10.53 8.01
CA VAL A 53 -2.63 11.79 7.40
C VAL A 53 -2.13 12.76 8.46
N ARG A 54 -1.05 13.47 8.14
CA ARG A 54 -0.51 14.59 8.89
C ARG A 54 -0.50 15.82 7.98
N GLU A 55 -1.07 16.91 8.43
CA GLU A 55 -1.03 18.21 7.73
C GLU A 55 -0.63 19.30 8.72
N ASP A 56 0.27 20.19 8.32
CA ASP A 56 0.73 21.31 9.14
C ASP A 56 1.47 20.86 10.41
N GLY A 57 2.39 19.89 10.29
CA GLY A 57 3.27 19.44 11.39
C GLY A 57 4.59 20.17 11.48
N PRO A 58 5.26 20.18 12.64
CA PRO A 58 6.50 20.93 12.81
C PRO A 58 7.65 20.39 11.94
N ILE A 59 7.67 19.09 11.64
CA ILE A 59 8.66 18.45 10.76
C ILE A 59 8.05 18.11 9.41
N LEU A 60 6.88 17.47 9.40
CA LEU A 60 6.15 17.16 8.17
C LEU A 60 5.17 18.28 7.84
N GLU A 61 5.39 18.98 6.71
CA GLU A 61 4.40 19.91 6.18
C GLU A 61 3.12 19.15 5.81
N ARG A 62 3.29 18.01 5.14
CA ARG A 62 2.22 17.09 4.77
C ARG A 62 2.75 15.68 4.65
N GLY A 63 2.02 14.71 5.16
CA GLY A 63 2.36 13.30 5.04
C GLY A 63 1.13 12.42 5.03
N GLY A 64 1.17 11.36 4.22
CA GLY A 64 0.15 10.32 4.22
C GLY A 64 0.80 8.95 4.27
N VAL A 65 0.30 8.06 5.12
CA VAL A 65 0.67 6.64 5.16
C VAL A 65 -0.63 5.85 5.12
N ASN A 66 -0.95 5.31 3.95
CA ASN A 66 -2.27 4.77 3.65
C ASN A 66 -2.19 3.27 3.42
N PHE A 67 -3.08 2.55 4.09
CA PHE A 67 -3.33 1.14 3.85
C PHE A 67 -4.64 0.99 3.07
N SER A 68 -4.66 0.10 2.09
CA SER A 68 -5.91 -0.38 1.49
C SER A 68 -5.88 -1.89 1.31
N HIS A 69 -7.06 -2.51 1.42
CA HIS A 69 -7.32 -3.89 1.04
C HIS A 69 -8.68 -3.90 0.35
N VAL A 70 -8.66 -3.99 -0.97
CA VAL A 70 -9.86 -3.98 -1.81
C VAL A 70 -10.03 -5.31 -2.50
N MET A 71 -11.26 -5.69 -2.75
CA MET A 71 -11.61 -6.95 -3.39
C MET A 71 -12.74 -6.76 -4.40
N GLY A 72 -12.95 -7.75 -5.25
CA GLY A 72 -14.02 -7.74 -6.22
C GLY A 72 -14.26 -9.10 -6.87
N ASN A 73 -15.45 -9.26 -7.44
CA ASN A 73 -15.86 -10.50 -8.10
C ASN A 73 -15.32 -10.63 -9.53
N HIS A 74 -14.97 -9.52 -10.17
CA HIS A 74 -14.47 -9.47 -11.54
C HIS A 74 -13.32 -8.48 -11.62
N LEU A 75 -12.22 -8.89 -12.23
CA LEU A 75 -11.08 -8.02 -12.53
C LEU A 75 -11.52 -6.88 -13.47
N PRO A 76 -11.11 -5.62 -13.20
CA PRO A 76 -11.33 -4.52 -14.14
C PRO A 76 -10.70 -4.83 -15.51
N PRO A 77 -11.32 -4.41 -16.63
CA PRO A 77 -10.76 -4.65 -17.97
C PRO A 77 -9.31 -4.17 -18.14
N SER A 78 -8.93 -3.08 -17.47
CA SER A 78 -7.56 -2.55 -17.47
C SER A 78 -6.54 -3.47 -16.77
N ALA A 79 -6.96 -4.23 -15.76
CA ALA A 79 -6.12 -5.17 -15.02
C ALA A 79 -6.08 -6.57 -15.67
N ALA A 80 -7.09 -6.90 -16.47
CA ALA A 80 -7.13 -8.09 -17.33
C ALA A 80 -6.47 -7.87 -18.70
N ALA A 81 -6.05 -6.64 -19.01
CA ALA A 81 -5.40 -6.31 -20.27
C ALA A 81 -4.08 -7.09 -20.41
N GLY A 82 -4.04 -8.00 -21.38
CA GLY A 82 -2.91 -8.92 -21.59
C GLY A 82 -2.97 -10.21 -20.75
N ARG A 83 -4.03 -10.44 -19.96
CA ARG A 83 -4.27 -11.67 -19.18
C ARG A 83 -5.74 -12.12 -19.23
N PRO A 84 -6.28 -12.50 -20.40
CA PRO A 84 -7.69 -12.88 -20.58
C PRO A 84 -8.16 -14.02 -19.67
N GLU A 85 -7.24 -14.92 -19.29
CA GLU A 85 -7.46 -16.05 -18.38
C GLU A 85 -7.84 -15.65 -16.96
N LEU A 86 -7.67 -14.37 -16.61
CA LEU A 86 -8.05 -13.80 -15.32
C LEU A 86 -9.44 -13.15 -15.35
N ALA A 87 -10.07 -13.02 -16.52
CA ALA A 87 -11.41 -12.49 -16.63
C ALA A 87 -12.39 -13.35 -15.81
N GLY A 88 -13.21 -12.69 -14.99
CA GLY A 88 -14.22 -13.36 -14.16
C GLY A 88 -13.72 -13.97 -12.86
N ARG A 89 -12.41 -13.91 -12.54
CA ARG A 89 -11.90 -14.36 -11.24
C ARG A 89 -12.20 -13.35 -10.14
N ARG A 90 -12.48 -13.87 -8.95
CA ARG A 90 -12.42 -13.08 -7.72
C ARG A 90 -10.98 -12.64 -7.49
N TRP A 91 -10.82 -11.44 -6.98
CA TRP A 91 -9.51 -10.87 -6.76
C TRP A 91 -9.48 -10.02 -5.51
N GLU A 92 -8.28 -9.85 -4.99
CA GLU A 92 -7.99 -8.87 -3.96
C GLU A 92 -6.63 -8.21 -4.21
N ALA A 93 -6.55 -6.95 -3.82
CA ALA A 93 -5.33 -6.17 -3.83
C ALA A 93 -5.22 -5.45 -2.49
N MET A 94 -4.02 -5.50 -1.91
CA MET A 94 -3.73 -4.80 -0.68
C MET A 94 -2.37 -4.14 -0.74
N GLY A 95 -2.15 -3.08 0.03
CA GLY A 95 -0.87 -2.42 0.06
C GLY A 95 -0.80 -1.27 1.03
N VAL A 96 0.44 -0.86 1.32
CA VAL A 96 0.77 0.39 1.98
C VAL A 96 1.40 1.33 0.97
N SER A 97 0.95 2.58 0.94
CA SER A 97 1.54 3.64 0.15
C SER A 97 1.74 4.87 1.02
N LEU A 98 2.86 5.56 0.85
CA LEU A 98 3.12 6.82 1.53
C LEU A 98 3.74 7.85 0.61
N VAL A 99 3.48 9.11 0.95
CA VAL A 99 4.21 10.28 0.48
C VAL A 99 4.42 11.20 1.68
N LEU A 100 5.65 11.62 1.91
CA LEU A 100 6.04 12.47 3.04
C LEU A 100 6.73 13.71 2.50
N HIS A 101 6.24 14.89 2.87
CA HIS A 101 6.79 16.19 2.55
C HIS A 101 7.31 16.87 3.84
N PRO A 102 8.62 16.81 4.11
CA PRO A 102 9.23 17.56 5.20
C PRO A 102 9.18 19.07 4.94
N ARG A 103 9.06 19.87 6.00
CA ARG A 103 9.21 21.34 5.92
C ARG A 103 10.64 21.77 5.62
N ASN A 104 11.61 21.05 6.16
CA ASN A 104 13.01 21.38 5.99
C ASN A 104 13.46 20.95 4.59
N PRO A 105 13.87 21.87 3.69
CA PRO A 105 14.23 21.51 2.32
C PRO A 105 15.52 20.67 2.23
N TYR A 106 16.28 20.55 3.31
CA TYR A 106 17.40 19.62 3.40
C TYR A 106 17.00 18.18 3.74
N ALA A 107 15.72 17.95 4.08
CA ALA A 107 15.13 16.63 4.16
C ALA A 107 14.35 16.34 2.86
N PRO A 108 14.61 15.21 2.18
CA PRO A 108 13.96 14.90 0.90
C PRO A 108 12.49 14.54 1.08
N THR A 109 11.68 14.79 0.05
CA THR A 109 10.38 14.11 -0.06
C THR A 109 10.62 12.61 -0.25
N VAL A 110 9.79 11.78 0.39
CA VAL A 110 9.85 10.32 0.29
C VAL A 110 8.56 9.79 -0.28
N HIS A 111 8.66 8.88 -1.25
CA HIS A 111 7.55 8.02 -1.66
C HIS A 111 7.92 6.55 -1.46
N MET A 112 6.94 5.75 -1.05
CA MET A 112 7.06 4.30 -0.98
C MET A 112 5.71 3.65 -1.27
N ASN A 113 5.75 2.52 -1.95
CA ASN A 113 4.62 1.63 -2.11
C ASN A 113 5.07 0.17 -1.94
N VAL A 114 4.30 -0.63 -1.20
CA VAL A 114 4.41 -2.10 -1.20
C VAL A 114 3.00 -2.66 -1.30
N ARG A 115 2.77 -3.52 -2.29
CA ARG A 115 1.45 -4.07 -2.60
C ARG A 115 1.51 -5.54 -2.99
N PHE A 116 0.42 -6.22 -2.71
CA PHE A 116 0.17 -7.61 -3.04
C PHE A 116 -1.14 -7.72 -3.80
N PHE A 117 -1.15 -8.54 -4.84
CA PHE A 117 -2.34 -8.88 -5.60
C PHE A 117 -2.45 -10.41 -5.68
N THR A 118 -3.67 -10.93 -5.56
CA THR A 118 -3.98 -12.33 -5.82
C THR A 118 -5.37 -12.52 -6.39
N THR A 119 -5.56 -13.61 -7.13
CA THR A 119 -6.85 -14.10 -7.60
C THR A 119 -7.24 -15.36 -6.85
N SER A 120 -8.53 -15.56 -6.62
CA SER A 120 -9.08 -16.83 -6.15
C SER A 120 -9.98 -17.44 -7.22
N ALA A 121 -9.81 -18.75 -7.42
CA ALA A 121 -10.70 -19.57 -8.22
C ALA A 121 -10.91 -20.89 -7.49
N ASP A 122 -12.16 -21.32 -7.35
CA ASP A 122 -12.53 -22.55 -6.63
C ASP A 122 -11.96 -23.83 -7.28
N ALA A 123 -11.30 -23.72 -8.45
CA ALA A 123 -10.78 -24.86 -9.24
C ALA A 123 -9.50 -24.58 -10.05
N GLN A 124 -8.83 -23.42 -9.88
CA GLN A 124 -7.59 -23.11 -10.62
C GLN A 124 -6.54 -22.49 -9.70
N GLU A 125 -5.26 -22.65 -10.06
CA GLU A 125 -4.17 -22.02 -9.34
C GLU A 125 -4.33 -20.49 -9.31
N ALA A 126 -4.04 -19.92 -8.14
CA ALA A 126 -4.07 -18.48 -7.93
C ALA A 126 -2.95 -17.81 -8.72
N VAL A 127 -3.29 -16.77 -9.47
CA VAL A 127 -2.29 -15.85 -10.03
C VAL A 127 -2.08 -14.73 -9.04
N TRP A 128 -0.82 -14.52 -8.65
CA TRP A 128 -0.42 -13.56 -7.63
C TRP A 128 0.91 -12.89 -7.99
N TRP A 129 1.12 -11.70 -7.45
CA TRP A 129 2.41 -11.01 -7.50
C TRP A 129 2.50 -9.95 -6.41
N PHE A 130 3.74 -9.62 -6.05
CA PHE A 130 4.04 -8.41 -5.30
C PHE A 130 4.46 -7.29 -6.26
N GLY A 131 4.30 -6.06 -5.81
CA GLY A 131 4.87 -4.89 -6.46
C GLY A 131 5.23 -3.85 -5.41
N GLY A 132 6.14 -2.96 -5.75
CA GLY A 132 6.52 -1.90 -4.83
C GLY A 132 7.78 -1.19 -5.24
N GLY A 133 8.23 -0.31 -4.36
CA GLY A 133 9.42 0.50 -4.51
C GLY A 133 9.44 1.62 -3.47
N MET A 134 10.59 2.26 -3.36
CA MET A 134 10.81 3.46 -2.57
C MET A 134 11.73 4.37 -3.37
N ASP A 135 11.51 5.66 -3.24
CA ASP A 135 12.35 6.68 -3.85
C ASP A 135 12.50 7.90 -2.92
N LEU A 136 13.62 8.59 -3.10
CA LEU A 136 13.92 9.86 -2.44
C LEU A 136 13.93 10.95 -3.50
N THR A 137 13.24 12.04 -3.21
CA THR A 137 13.19 13.24 -4.04
C THR A 137 13.80 14.40 -3.25
N PRO A 138 15.14 14.58 -3.30
CA PRO A 138 15.82 15.68 -2.62
C PRO A 138 15.55 17.02 -3.31
N TYR A 139 15.44 18.08 -2.52
CA TYR A 139 15.50 19.45 -3.03
C TYR A 139 16.95 19.93 -3.14
N TYR A 140 17.73 19.64 -2.10
CA TYR A 140 19.19 19.78 -2.08
C TYR A 140 19.81 18.40 -1.94
N GLY A 141 20.56 17.96 -2.95
CA GLY A 141 21.24 16.67 -2.96
C GLY A 141 22.49 16.67 -2.08
N PHE A 142 22.74 15.54 -1.40
CA PHE A 142 23.95 15.28 -0.65
C PHE A 142 24.57 13.96 -1.13
N GLU A 143 25.90 13.88 -1.15
CA GLU A 143 26.67 12.67 -1.50
C GLU A 143 26.98 11.80 -0.27
#